data_AF-A0A8J3N045-F1
#
_entry.id   AF-A0A8J3N045-F1
#
_cell.length_a   1.000
_cell.length_b   1.000
_cell.length_c   1.000
_cell.angle_alpha   90.00
_cell.angle_beta   90.00
_cell.angle_gamma   90.00
#
_symmetry.space_group_name_H-M   'P 1'
#
loop_
_entity.id
_entity.type
_entity.pdbx_description
1 polymer ?
#
loop_
_entity_poly.entity_id
_entity_poly.type
_entity_poly.pdbx_seq_one_letter_code
_entity_poly.pdbx_strand_id
1 'polypeptide(L)'
;MNAAGRLLRVLESENDAFEIMAWSPDGKLLATTSSSGKETVFHLWRTDIWEPMTTLTDLQMSAAKISIIAWHPHLPLIVTNGPQESSLAVWCLRKQQIVSPSCDEALTIQQGKALVQEADKVQLQVAQNVAPLLHIYISSASTPEDEALLDELWKQLSMVRRQPDVRLWEKRLISPGVNWEQDIATCLQQAHLILFLMSPDFLESDLCYEEMKVAIEQREMRGAWVFPVLIRHTASWEKTPVGALEPLPADRKPIRDRIDREEVMRTIAERIQDITQAIRQRLTDGWSQ
;
A
#
# COMPACT_ATOMS: atom_id res chain seq x y z
N MET A 1 10.46 24.33 -20.74
CA MET A 1 9.02 24.05 -20.86
C MET A 1 8.28 25.20 -20.21
N ASN A 2 7.52 25.99 -20.97
CA ASN A 2 6.61 26.97 -20.38
C ASN A 2 5.43 26.20 -19.80
N ALA A 3 5.49 25.89 -18.51
CA ALA A 3 4.34 25.36 -17.79
C ALA A 3 3.29 26.48 -17.69
N ALA A 4 2.42 26.56 -18.69
CA ALA A 4 1.26 27.42 -18.61
C ALA A 4 0.34 26.86 -17.52
N GLY A 5 0.32 27.52 -16.36
CA GLY A 5 -0.58 27.15 -15.27
C GLY A 5 -2.03 27.38 -15.70
N ARG A 6 -2.81 26.30 -15.77
CA ARG A 6 -4.27 26.38 -15.99
C ARG A 6 -4.96 26.27 -14.63
N LEU A 7 -5.77 27.28 -14.29
CA LEU A 7 -6.66 27.19 -13.13
C LEU A 7 -7.68 26.06 -13.37
N LEU A 8 -7.61 25.00 -12.55
CA LEU A 8 -8.52 23.85 -12.66
C LEU A 8 -9.78 24.03 -11.81
N ARG A 9 -9.62 24.58 -10.60
CA ARG A 9 -10.68 24.77 -9.60
C ARG A 9 -10.33 25.90 -8.63
N VAL A 10 -11.37 26.54 -8.08
CA VAL A 10 -11.30 27.44 -6.93
C VAL A 10 -12.17 26.79 -5.85
N LEU A 11 -11.59 26.59 -4.66
CA LEU A 11 -12.32 26.12 -3.49
C LEU A 11 -12.59 27.31 -2.60
N GLU A 12 -13.85 27.54 -2.27
CA GLU A 12 -14.30 28.67 -1.45
C GLU A 12 -14.88 28.12 -0.15
N SER A 13 -14.40 28.63 0.98
CA SER A 13 -15.06 28.50 2.29
C SER A 13 -15.80 29.79 2.61
N GLU A 14 -16.90 29.70 3.36
CA GLU A 14 -17.69 30.87 3.77
C GLU A 14 -16.81 31.84 4.60
N ASN A 15 -16.33 32.91 3.96
CA ASN A 15 -15.61 34.05 4.55
C ASN A 15 -14.30 33.81 5.32
N ASP A 16 -13.72 32.61 5.24
CA ASP A 16 -12.50 32.28 5.98
C ASP A 16 -11.25 32.15 5.08
N ALA A 17 -10.09 32.56 5.61
CA ALA A 17 -8.81 32.33 4.96
C ALA A 17 -8.28 30.91 5.28
N PHE A 18 -7.84 30.20 4.23
CA PHE A 18 -7.13 28.93 4.41
C PHE A 18 -5.69 29.19 4.87
N GLU A 19 -5.25 28.55 5.96
CA GLU A 19 -3.91 28.75 6.51
C GLU A 19 -2.96 27.59 6.14
N ILE A 20 -3.41 26.34 6.26
CA ILE A 20 -2.59 25.14 6.02
C ILE A 20 -3.27 24.25 5.01
N MET A 21 -2.49 23.69 4.09
CA MET A 21 -2.96 22.77 3.06
C MET A 21 -1.99 21.60 2.94
N ALA A 22 -2.49 20.38 2.94
CA ALA A 22 -1.67 19.17 2.79
C ALA A 22 -2.42 18.09 1.99
N TRP A 23 -1.78 17.61 0.93
CA TRP A 23 -2.26 16.49 0.12
C TRP A 23 -2.01 15.16 0.82
N SER A 24 -2.95 14.23 0.67
CA SER A 24 -2.67 12.84 1.00
C SER A 24 -1.62 12.27 0.03
N PRO A 25 -0.80 11.29 0.47
CA PRO A 25 0.25 10.70 -0.38
C PRO A 25 -0.29 10.02 -1.64
N ASP A 26 -1.53 9.53 -1.59
CA ASP A 26 -2.22 8.93 -2.72
C ASP A 26 -2.96 9.94 -3.62
N GLY A 27 -2.91 11.23 -3.29
CA GLY A 27 -3.54 12.32 -4.04
C GLY A 27 -5.07 12.29 -4.03
N LYS A 28 -5.72 11.41 -3.26
CA LYS A 28 -7.19 11.26 -3.23
C LYS A 28 -7.88 12.25 -2.28
N LEU A 29 -7.13 12.79 -1.33
CA LEU A 29 -7.63 13.70 -0.32
C LEU A 29 -6.77 14.95 -0.23
N LEU A 30 -7.41 16.05 0.12
CA LEU A 30 -6.76 17.29 0.48
C LEU A 30 -7.27 17.70 1.86
N ALA A 31 -6.37 17.89 2.81
CA ALA A 31 -6.67 18.47 4.11
C ALA A 31 -6.37 19.97 4.07
N THR A 32 -7.31 20.79 4.54
CA THR A 32 -7.11 22.24 4.65
C THR A 32 -7.64 22.75 5.99
N THR A 33 -7.00 23.76 6.56
CA THR A 33 -7.56 24.49 7.71
C THR A 33 -8.01 25.88 7.29
N SER A 34 -9.18 26.30 7.74
CA SER A 34 -9.64 27.69 7.66
C SER A 34 -9.71 28.30 9.06
N SER A 35 -9.39 29.59 9.19
CA SER A 35 -9.50 30.29 10.48
C SER A 35 -10.62 31.32 10.41
N SER A 36 -11.62 31.16 11.29
CA SER A 36 -12.68 32.13 11.52
C SER A 36 -12.56 32.70 12.94
N GLY A 37 -11.65 33.65 13.12
CA GLY A 37 -11.44 34.27 14.43
C GLY A 37 -10.90 33.31 15.50
N LYS A 38 -11.75 32.89 16.45
CA LYS A 38 -11.34 32.06 17.61
C LYS A 38 -11.27 30.56 17.31
N GLU A 39 -11.79 30.13 16.17
CA GLU A 39 -11.90 28.72 15.83
C GLU A 39 -11.13 28.41 14.54
N THR A 40 -10.44 27.28 14.53
CA THR A 40 -9.82 26.72 13.33
C THR A 40 -10.69 25.56 12.88
N VAL A 41 -11.19 25.65 11.64
CA VAL A 41 -12.02 24.62 11.05
C VAL A 41 -11.15 23.75 10.16
N PHE A 42 -11.20 22.45 10.38
CA PHE A 42 -10.53 21.47 9.53
C PHE A 42 -11.50 20.96 8.45
N HIS A 43 -11.10 21.10 7.20
CA HIS A 43 -11.83 20.60 6.04
C HIS A 43 -11.06 19.46 5.39
N LEU A 44 -11.78 18.39 5.03
CA LEU A 44 -11.25 17.29 4.25
C LEU A 44 -11.98 17.21 2.91
N TRP A 45 -11.23 17.38 1.83
CA TRP A 45 -11.76 17.40 0.47
C TRP A 45 -11.42 16.11 -0.24
N ARG A 46 -12.36 15.64 -1.05
CA ARG A 46 -12.11 14.61 -2.04
C ARG A 46 -11.63 15.24 -3.34
N THR A 47 -10.57 14.73 -3.92
CA THR A 47 -9.89 15.37 -5.06
C THR A 47 -10.46 14.94 -6.41
N ASP A 48 -11.29 13.90 -6.43
CA ASP A 48 -12.03 13.43 -7.60
C ASP A 48 -13.28 14.27 -7.88
N ILE A 49 -14.03 14.61 -6.82
CA ILE A 49 -15.28 15.36 -6.92
C ILE A 49 -15.18 16.81 -6.43
N TRP A 50 -14.14 17.15 -5.65
CA TRP A 50 -13.96 18.46 -5.00
C TRP A 50 -15.09 18.86 -4.05
N GLU A 51 -15.81 17.87 -3.53
CA GLU A 51 -16.81 18.07 -2.49
C GLU A 51 -16.15 17.93 -1.11
N PRO A 52 -16.53 18.78 -0.13
CA PRO A 52 -16.11 18.61 1.25
C PRO A 52 -16.73 17.33 1.80
N MET A 53 -15.91 16.36 2.23
CA MET A 53 -16.43 15.14 2.82
C MET A 53 -17.02 15.38 4.22
N THR A 54 -16.52 16.39 4.94
CA THR A 54 -17.04 16.81 6.24
C THR A 54 -16.33 18.06 6.73
N THR A 55 -17.06 18.94 7.42
CA THR A 55 -16.52 20.03 8.26
C THR A 55 -16.41 19.45 9.66
N LEU A 56 -15.19 19.17 10.15
CA LEU A 56 -15.00 18.55 11.45
C LEU A 56 -15.16 19.59 12.58
N THR A 57 -16.37 20.15 12.72
CA THR A 57 -16.78 20.93 13.90
C THR A 57 -16.92 20.06 15.15
N ASP A 58 -16.92 18.73 14.97
CA ASP A 58 -17.27 17.73 15.99
C ASP A 58 -16.05 17.03 16.63
N LEU A 59 -14.83 17.48 16.34
CA LEU A 59 -13.61 16.93 16.95
C LEU A 59 -13.40 17.34 18.42
N GLN A 60 -14.31 18.13 18.99
CA GLN A 60 -14.22 18.67 20.36
C GLN A 60 -12.83 19.25 20.70
N MET A 61 -12.13 19.76 19.68
CA MET A 61 -10.88 20.46 19.88
C MET A 61 -11.20 21.86 20.35
N SER A 62 -11.38 22.00 21.66
CA SER A 62 -11.54 23.28 22.34
C SER A 62 -10.40 24.23 21.93
N ALA A 63 -10.75 25.26 21.16
CA ALA A 63 -10.05 26.53 20.95
C ALA A 63 -8.54 26.52 20.57
N ALA A 64 -7.94 25.38 20.23
CA ALA A 64 -6.52 25.31 19.89
C ALA A 64 -6.29 25.57 18.40
N LYS A 65 -5.44 26.55 18.07
CA LYS A 65 -5.05 26.85 16.69
C LYS A 65 -4.27 25.67 16.10
N ILE A 66 -4.79 25.07 15.02
CA ILE A 66 -4.07 24.01 14.30
C ILE A 66 -2.97 24.69 13.47
N SER A 67 -1.72 24.50 13.86
CA SER A 67 -0.56 25.07 13.16
C SER A 67 0.19 24.06 12.28
N ILE A 68 -0.12 22.76 12.40
CA ILE A 68 0.56 21.69 11.65
C ILE A 68 -0.47 20.64 11.20
N ILE A 69 -0.33 20.19 9.95
CA ILE A 69 -0.95 18.98 9.42
C ILE A 69 0.13 18.15 8.75
N ALA A 70 0.24 16.87 9.13
CA ALA A 70 1.12 15.93 8.46
C ALA A 70 0.36 14.64 8.14
N TRP A 71 0.44 14.19 6.89
CA TRP A 71 -0.08 12.91 6.47
C TRP A 71 0.96 11.82 6.69
N HIS A 72 0.53 10.66 7.18
CA HIS A 72 1.39 9.48 7.15
C HIS A 72 1.59 9.04 5.69
N PRO A 73 2.82 8.69 5.25
CA PRO A 73 3.11 8.39 3.85
C PRO A 73 2.35 7.18 3.28
N HIS A 74 1.91 6.26 4.15
CA HIS A 74 1.35 4.96 3.73
C HIS A 74 0.10 4.49 4.49
N LEU A 75 -0.30 5.19 5.54
CA LEU A 75 -1.41 4.76 6.41
C LEU A 75 -2.47 5.84 6.35
N PRO A 76 -3.76 5.51 6.58
CA PRO A 76 -4.83 6.50 6.62
C PRO A 76 -4.79 7.28 7.93
N LEU A 77 -3.63 7.88 8.23
CA LEU A 77 -3.34 8.61 9.44
C LEU A 77 -2.99 10.06 9.12
N ILE A 78 -3.51 10.98 9.93
CA ILE A 78 -3.12 12.39 9.94
C ILE A 78 -2.66 12.75 11.34
N VAL A 79 -1.61 13.55 11.44
CA VAL A 79 -1.19 14.19 12.68
C VAL A 79 -1.54 15.67 12.63
N THR A 80 -2.16 16.16 13.70
CA THR A 80 -2.37 17.59 13.96
C THR A 80 -1.81 17.96 15.32
N ASN A 81 -1.76 19.25 15.63
CA ASN A 81 -1.65 19.65 17.03
C ASN A 81 -2.81 19.05 17.82
N GLY A 82 -2.54 18.69 19.06
CA GLY A 82 -3.53 18.26 20.02
C GLY A 82 -4.16 19.46 20.74
N PRO A 83 -5.16 19.21 21.60
CA PRO A 83 -5.93 20.26 22.28
C PRO A 83 -5.15 21.02 23.36
N GLN A 84 -3.93 20.60 23.69
CA GLN A 84 -3.05 21.28 24.66
C GLN A 84 -1.79 21.77 23.94
N GLU A 85 -1.16 22.83 24.44
CA GLU A 85 0.00 23.48 23.81
C GLU A 85 1.23 22.58 23.59
N SER A 86 1.22 21.35 24.10
CA SER A 86 2.31 20.37 23.95
C SER A 86 1.81 18.97 23.59
N SER A 87 0.58 18.84 23.08
CA SER A 87 0.07 17.55 22.60
C SER A 87 0.01 17.51 21.07
N LEU A 88 0.12 16.29 20.54
CA LEU A 88 -0.17 15.97 19.15
C LEU A 88 -1.38 15.05 19.13
N ALA A 89 -2.27 15.24 18.16
CA ALA A 89 -3.39 14.36 17.91
C ALA A 89 -3.11 13.53 16.66
N VAL A 90 -3.31 12.21 16.76
CA VAL A 90 -3.17 11.28 15.65
C VAL A 90 -4.56 10.75 15.29
N TRP A 91 -4.97 10.95 14.05
CA TRP A 91 -6.30 10.65 13.54
C TRP A 91 -6.27 9.46 12.61
N CYS A 92 -7.19 8.51 12.74
CA CYS A 92 -7.37 7.40 11.81
C CYS A 92 -8.60 7.61 10.92
N LEU A 93 -8.38 7.72 9.62
CA LEU A 93 -9.43 7.91 8.62
C LEU A 93 -10.00 6.56 8.19
N ARG A 94 -11.01 6.05 8.90
CA ARG A 94 -11.78 4.86 8.45
C ARG A 94 -12.99 5.28 7.63
N LYS A 95 -13.27 4.50 6.57
CA LYS A 95 -14.30 4.74 5.55
C LYS A 95 -15.75 4.92 6.07
N GLN A 96 -16.07 4.74 7.36
CA GLN A 96 -17.46 4.85 7.83
C GLN A 96 -17.72 5.45 9.22
N GLN A 97 -16.73 5.92 9.97
CA GLN A 97 -16.95 6.79 11.14
C GLN A 97 -15.59 7.25 11.67
N ILE A 98 -15.38 8.57 11.71
CA ILE A 98 -14.29 9.17 12.45
C ILE A 98 -14.81 9.29 13.88
N VAL A 99 -14.40 8.39 14.77
CA VAL A 99 -14.79 8.43 16.18
C VAL A 99 -13.79 9.32 16.92
N SER A 100 -14.27 10.42 17.50
CA SER A 100 -13.55 11.14 18.56
C SER A 100 -13.72 10.37 19.88
N PRO A 101 -12.70 10.30 20.75
CA PRO A 101 -12.96 9.95 22.14
C PRO A 101 -13.84 11.06 22.76
N SER A 102 -15.02 10.68 23.26
CA SER A 102 -15.99 11.61 23.85
C SER A 102 -15.43 12.34 25.08
N CYS A 103 -15.71 13.63 25.18
CA CYS A 103 -15.06 14.59 26.09
C CYS A 103 -15.57 14.61 27.54
N ASP A 104 -16.33 13.61 27.99
CA ASP A 104 -16.88 13.58 29.37
C ASP A 104 -15.97 12.91 30.41
N GLU A 105 -14.82 12.39 30.02
CA GLU A 105 -13.83 11.85 30.95
C GLU A 105 -12.54 12.68 30.90
N ALA A 106 -12.59 13.86 31.50
CA ALA A 106 -11.39 14.58 31.94
C ALA A 106 -10.71 13.79 33.08
N LEU A 107 -10.08 12.67 32.73
CA LEU A 107 -9.36 11.80 33.66
C LEU A 107 -8.07 12.50 34.08
N THR A 108 -8.03 12.88 35.36
CA THR A 108 -6.84 13.45 35.99
C THR A 108 -5.67 12.46 35.90
N ILE A 109 -4.49 12.97 35.53
CA ILE A 109 -3.24 12.27 35.15
C ILE A 109 -2.79 11.15 36.12
N GLN A 110 -3.31 11.08 37.35
CA GLN A 110 -2.98 10.03 38.32
C GLN A 110 -3.85 8.77 38.25
N GLN A 111 -5.11 8.84 37.78
CA GLN A 111 -5.96 7.64 37.59
C GLN A 111 -5.81 7.04 36.18
N GLY A 112 -5.35 7.85 35.20
CA GLY A 112 -5.02 7.39 33.86
C GLY A 112 -3.83 6.41 33.82
N LYS A 113 -2.85 6.50 34.71
CA LYS A 113 -1.69 5.57 34.69
C LYS A 113 -2.04 4.11 34.95
N ALA A 114 -3.12 3.82 35.68
CA ALA A 114 -3.53 2.45 35.96
C ALA A 114 -4.34 1.84 34.80
N LEU A 115 -5.25 2.61 34.21
CA LEU A 115 -6.06 2.17 33.06
C LEU A 115 -5.26 2.21 31.75
N VAL A 116 -4.31 3.13 31.58
CA VAL A 116 -3.36 3.15 30.45
C VAL A 116 -2.44 1.93 30.53
N GLN A 117 -2.02 1.45 31.70
CA GLN A 117 -1.23 0.21 31.77
C GLN A 117 -2.02 -1.06 31.39
N GLU A 118 -3.34 -1.05 31.57
CA GLU A 118 -4.22 -2.19 31.26
C GLU A 118 -4.78 -2.10 29.83
N ALA A 119 -5.12 -0.90 29.36
CA ALA A 119 -5.51 -0.59 27.99
C ALA A 119 -4.31 -0.61 27.03
N ASP A 120 -3.13 -0.11 27.41
CA ASP A 120 -1.89 -0.31 26.63
C ASP A 120 -1.52 -1.78 26.62
N LYS A 121 -1.73 -2.55 27.70
CA LYS A 121 -1.55 -4.02 27.64
C LYS A 121 -2.49 -4.64 26.61
N VAL A 122 -3.77 -4.27 26.61
CA VAL A 122 -4.77 -4.80 25.66
C VAL A 122 -4.57 -4.27 24.23
N GLN A 123 -4.19 -3.01 24.02
CA GLN A 123 -3.91 -2.40 22.71
C GLN A 123 -2.54 -2.78 22.18
N LEU A 124 -1.51 -2.95 23.01
CA LEU A 124 -0.28 -3.64 22.62
C LEU A 124 -0.60 -5.09 22.27
N GLN A 125 -1.46 -5.79 23.03
CA GLN A 125 -1.88 -7.15 22.64
C GLN A 125 -2.63 -7.20 21.30
N VAL A 126 -3.39 -6.17 20.93
CA VAL A 126 -4.20 -6.14 19.69
C VAL A 126 -3.40 -5.58 18.51
N ALA A 127 -2.57 -4.55 18.71
CA ALA A 127 -1.69 -3.97 17.68
C ALA A 127 -0.45 -4.85 17.40
N GLN A 128 0.04 -5.61 18.38
CA GLN A 128 1.07 -6.64 18.16
C GLN A 128 0.51 -7.91 17.48
N ASN A 129 -0.81 -8.04 17.33
CA ASN A 129 -1.46 -9.23 16.77
C ASN A 129 -1.99 -9.08 15.32
N VAL A 130 -1.80 -7.92 14.68
CA VAL A 130 -2.07 -7.79 13.24
C VAL A 130 -0.74 -7.90 12.50
N ALA A 131 -0.41 -9.12 12.06
CA ALA A 131 0.75 -9.33 11.19
C ALA A 131 0.70 -8.36 10.00
N PRO A 132 1.83 -7.74 9.63
CA PRO A 132 1.87 -6.77 8.54
C PRO A 132 1.38 -7.46 7.25
N LEU A 133 0.45 -6.80 6.56
CA LEU A 133 -0.19 -7.37 5.37
C LEU A 133 0.84 -7.48 4.24
N LEU A 134 1.18 -8.72 3.89
CA LEU A 134 2.13 -9.04 2.85
C LEU A 134 1.43 -9.07 1.50
N HIS A 135 1.97 -8.32 0.56
CA HIS A 135 1.45 -8.20 -0.80
C HIS A 135 2.36 -8.92 -1.79
N ILE A 136 1.79 -9.84 -2.56
CA ILE A 136 2.44 -10.59 -3.63
C ILE A 136 1.80 -10.17 -4.95
N TYR A 137 2.60 -9.73 -5.90
CA TYR A 137 2.14 -9.42 -7.26
C TYR A 137 2.70 -10.44 -8.25
N ILE A 138 1.82 -11.01 -9.07
CA ILE A 138 2.19 -11.93 -10.14
C ILE A 138 1.76 -11.34 -11.48
N SER A 139 2.73 -11.17 -12.38
CA SER A 139 2.47 -10.72 -13.74
C SER A 139 2.85 -11.81 -14.75
N SER A 140 2.00 -11.93 -15.76
CA SER A 140 2.11 -12.87 -16.89
C SER A 140 1.54 -12.22 -18.14
N ALA A 141 1.78 -12.81 -19.31
CA ALA A 141 1.09 -12.39 -20.52
C ALA A 141 -0.34 -12.94 -20.52
N SER A 142 -1.29 -12.17 -21.07
CA SER A 142 -2.69 -12.58 -21.22
C SER A 142 -2.88 -13.52 -22.41
N THR A 143 -2.13 -14.62 -22.43
CA THR A 143 -2.24 -15.70 -23.43
C THR A 143 -2.70 -17.00 -22.76
N PRO A 144 -3.52 -17.83 -23.44
CA PRO A 144 -4.02 -19.07 -22.85
C PRO A 144 -2.92 -20.00 -22.33
N GLU A 145 -1.77 -20.04 -23.01
CA GLU A 145 -0.62 -20.86 -22.65
C GLU A 145 0.03 -20.42 -21.34
N ASP A 146 0.18 -19.11 -21.14
CA ASP A 146 0.79 -18.55 -19.94
C ASP A 146 -0.19 -18.59 -18.77
N GLU A 147 -1.47 -18.32 -19.03
CA GLU A 147 -2.54 -18.42 -18.04
C GLU A 147 -2.71 -19.85 -17.51
N ALA A 148 -2.56 -20.87 -18.37
CA ALA A 148 -2.60 -22.26 -17.93
C ALA A 148 -1.46 -22.60 -16.93
N LEU A 149 -0.24 -22.12 -17.20
CA LEU A 149 0.91 -22.32 -16.30
C LEU A 149 0.77 -21.51 -15.02
N LEU A 150 0.22 -20.29 -15.12
CA LEU A 150 -0.12 -19.47 -13.97
C LEU A 150 -1.15 -20.19 -13.09
N ASP A 151 -2.21 -20.76 -13.66
CA ASP A 151 -3.24 -21.50 -12.92
C ASP A 151 -2.68 -22.74 -12.21
N GLU A 152 -1.69 -23.43 -12.80
CA GLU A 152 -0.94 -24.50 -12.14
C GLU A 152 -0.17 -23.98 -10.93
N LEU A 153 0.57 -22.87 -11.08
CA LEU A 153 1.29 -22.24 -9.98
C LEU A 153 0.34 -21.74 -8.88
N TRP A 154 -0.80 -21.16 -9.25
CA TRP A 154 -1.84 -20.71 -8.31
C TRP A 154 -2.37 -21.83 -7.41
N LYS A 155 -2.51 -23.05 -7.95
CA LYS A 155 -2.92 -24.22 -7.16
C LYS A 155 -1.86 -24.59 -6.12
N GLN A 156 -0.58 -24.56 -6.50
CA GLN A 156 0.53 -24.82 -5.57
C GLN A 156 0.64 -23.73 -4.49
N LEU A 157 0.32 -22.47 -4.83
CA LEU A 157 0.28 -21.35 -3.87
C LEU A 157 -0.96 -21.33 -2.97
N SER A 158 -1.80 -22.36 -2.99
CA SER A 158 -3.03 -22.42 -2.21
C SER A 158 -2.81 -22.24 -0.70
N MET A 159 -1.72 -22.77 -0.14
CA MET A 159 -1.38 -22.60 1.27
C MET A 159 -0.92 -21.18 1.60
N VAL A 160 -0.17 -20.53 0.70
CA VAL A 160 0.24 -19.12 0.85
C VAL A 160 -0.99 -18.21 0.79
N ARG A 161 -1.92 -18.45 -0.14
CA ARG A 161 -3.17 -17.69 -0.26
C ARG A 161 -4.11 -17.78 0.93
N ARG A 162 -4.12 -18.91 1.63
CA ARG A 162 -4.99 -19.11 2.79
C ARG A 162 -4.50 -18.35 4.02
N GLN A 163 -3.28 -17.83 3.99
CA GLN A 163 -2.72 -17.04 5.07
C GLN A 163 -3.46 -15.68 5.13
N PRO A 164 -4.04 -15.30 6.29
CA PRO A 164 -4.94 -14.15 6.40
C PRO A 164 -4.23 -12.81 6.12
N ASP A 165 -2.93 -12.79 6.36
CA ASP A 165 -2.00 -11.68 6.21
C ASP A 165 -1.30 -11.66 4.84
N VAL A 166 -1.77 -12.45 3.87
CA VAL A 166 -1.30 -12.38 2.47
C VAL A 166 -2.41 -11.84 1.57
N ARG A 167 -2.04 -10.93 0.66
CA ARG A 167 -2.85 -10.57 -0.51
C ARG A 167 -2.05 -10.87 -1.76
N LEU A 168 -2.67 -11.61 -2.66
CA LEU A 168 -2.10 -11.94 -3.95
C LEU A 168 -2.86 -11.14 -5.02
N TRP A 169 -2.10 -10.41 -5.83
CA TRP A 169 -2.58 -9.62 -6.95
C TRP A 169 -2.11 -10.24 -8.26
N GLU A 170 -3.00 -10.17 -9.24
CA GLU A 170 -2.74 -10.64 -10.59
C GLU A 170 -3.60 -9.80 -11.54
N LYS A 171 -3.15 -9.65 -12.80
CA LYS A 171 -3.84 -8.83 -13.81
C LYS A 171 -5.33 -9.19 -13.94
N ARG A 172 -5.69 -10.48 -13.91
CA ARG A 172 -7.09 -10.96 -14.02
C ARG A 172 -7.97 -10.58 -12.83
N LEU A 173 -7.38 -10.20 -11.68
CA LEU A 173 -8.10 -9.86 -10.45
C LEU A 173 -8.35 -8.35 -10.29
N ILE A 174 -7.79 -7.53 -11.18
CA ILE A 174 -8.00 -6.09 -11.20
C ILE A 174 -9.33 -5.81 -11.91
N SER A 175 -10.21 -5.03 -11.26
CA SER A 175 -11.58 -4.82 -11.76
C SER A 175 -11.55 -4.10 -13.12
N PRO A 176 -12.13 -4.68 -14.19
CA PRO A 176 -12.18 -4.03 -15.49
C PRO A 176 -13.08 -2.78 -15.43
N GLY A 177 -12.60 -1.68 -16.03
CA GLY A 177 -13.35 -0.42 -16.16
C GLY A 177 -12.83 0.76 -15.34
N VAL A 178 -11.89 0.54 -14.42
CA VAL A 178 -11.07 1.59 -13.78
C VAL A 178 -9.76 1.73 -14.57
N ASN A 179 -9.00 2.80 -14.34
CA ASN A 179 -7.70 3.03 -14.96
C ASN A 179 -6.70 1.94 -14.54
N TRP A 180 -6.80 0.78 -15.18
CA TRP A 180 -6.14 -0.47 -14.81
C TRP A 180 -4.60 -0.33 -14.78
N GLU A 181 -4.05 0.57 -15.59
CA GLU A 181 -2.62 0.93 -15.56
C GLU A 181 -2.23 1.56 -14.21
N GLN A 182 -3.06 2.46 -13.67
CA GLN A 182 -2.84 3.05 -12.34
C GLN A 182 -3.01 2.02 -11.22
N ASP A 183 -3.93 1.08 -11.36
CA ASP A 183 -4.14 0.01 -10.39
C ASP A 183 -2.94 -0.95 -10.38
N ILE A 184 -2.41 -1.32 -11.54
CA ILE A 184 -1.18 -2.12 -11.65
C ILE A 184 0.01 -1.39 -11.02
N ALA A 185 0.17 -0.10 -11.32
CA ALA A 185 1.23 0.71 -10.71
C ALA A 185 1.11 0.73 -9.18
N THR A 186 -0.11 0.85 -8.66
CA THR A 186 -0.39 0.81 -7.22
C THR A 186 -0.04 -0.55 -6.62
N CYS A 187 -0.42 -1.66 -7.29
CA CYS A 187 -0.05 -3.01 -6.88
C CYS A 187 1.47 -3.19 -6.83
N LEU A 188 2.18 -2.77 -7.88
CA LEU A 188 3.64 -2.87 -7.93
C LEU A 188 4.31 -2.05 -6.83
N GLN A 189 3.83 -0.82 -6.57
CA GLN A 189 4.35 0.03 -5.50
C GLN A 189 4.19 -0.60 -4.12
N GLN A 190 3.10 -1.33 -3.89
CA GLN A 190 2.79 -1.94 -2.59
C GLN A 190 3.30 -3.38 -2.44
N ALA A 191 3.79 -4.00 -3.52
CA ALA A 191 4.22 -5.39 -3.52
C ALA A 191 5.52 -5.57 -2.72
N HIS A 192 5.53 -6.59 -1.87
CA HIS A 192 6.72 -7.03 -1.15
C HIS A 192 7.45 -8.14 -1.90
N LEU A 193 6.69 -8.93 -2.66
CA LEU A 193 7.18 -9.98 -3.56
C LEU A 193 6.54 -9.79 -4.94
N ILE A 194 7.35 -9.78 -5.99
CA ILE A 194 6.96 -9.60 -7.38
C ILE A 194 7.48 -10.79 -8.18
N LEU A 195 6.58 -11.49 -8.88
CA LEU A 195 6.88 -12.63 -9.74
C LEU A 195 6.53 -12.29 -11.19
N PHE A 196 7.50 -12.45 -12.10
CA PHE A 196 7.30 -12.26 -13.53
C PHE A 196 7.35 -13.59 -14.27
N LEU A 197 6.23 -14.06 -14.79
CA LEU A 197 6.17 -15.30 -15.57
C LEU A 197 6.71 -15.04 -16.98
N MET A 198 7.98 -15.38 -17.17
CA MET A 198 8.75 -15.11 -18.38
C MET A 198 8.36 -16.08 -19.51
N SER A 199 7.81 -15.52 -20.58
CA SER A 199 7.48 -16.18 -21.84
C SER A 199 7.81 -15.26 -23.03
N PRO A 200 7.85 -15.77 -24.27
CA PRO A 200 7.98 -14.91 -25.45
C PRO A 200 6.93 -13.81 -25.50
N ASP A 201 5.67 -14.15 -25.21
CA ASP A 201 4.53 -13.23 -25.20
C ASP A 201 4.65 -12.18 -24.09
N PHE A 202 5.24 -12.56 -22.95
CA PHE A 202 5.54 -11.63 -21.85
C PHE A 202 6.62 -10.61 -22.25
N LEU A 203 7.66 -11.06 -22.97
CA LEU A 203 8.75 -10.21 -23.43
C LEU A 203 8.37 -9.29 -24.60
N GLU A 204 7.39 -9.69 -25.40
CA GLU A 204 6.86 -8.88 -26.51
C GLU A 204 5.95 -7.74 -26.01
N SER A 205 5.34 -7.90 -24.83
CA SER A 205 4.41 -6.91 -24.30
C SER A 205 5.12 -5.69 -23.70
N ASP A 206 4.90 -4.50 -24.28
CA ASP A 206 5.39 -3.22 -23.76
C ASP A 206 4.95 -2.97 -22.31
N LEU A 207 3.71 -3.36 -21.98
CA LEU A 207 3.17 -3.22 -20.63
C LEU A 207 3.95 -4.05 -19.62
N CYS A 208 4.21 -5.32 -19.92
CA CYS A 208 5.03 -6.19 -19.08
C CYS A 208 6.46 -5.66 -18.94
N TYR A 209 7.01 -5.06 -20.00
CA TYR A 209 8.33 -4.45 -19.97
C TYR A 209 8.38 -3.23 -19.04
N GLU A 210 7.36 -2.37 -19.04
CA GLU A 210 7.26 -1.24 -18.10
C GLU A 210 7.08 -1.72 -16.65
N GLU A 211 6.28 -2.77 -16.42
CA GLU A 211 6.13 -3.38 -15.09
C GLU A 211 7.48 -3.85 -14.51
N MET A 212 8.36 -4.42 -15.34
CA MET A 212 9.71 -4.81 -14.91
C MET A 212 10.54 -3.62 -14.44
N LYS A 213 10.48 -2.47 -15.13
CA LYS A 213 11.23 -1.27 -14.73
C LYS A 213 10.76 -0.78 -13.37
N VAL A 214 9.45 -0.65 -13.19
CA VAL A 214 8.85 -0.23 -11.91
C VAL A 214 9.23 -1.20 -10.79
N ALA A 215 9.21 -2.52 -11.04
CA ALA A 215 9.58 -3.51 -10.04
C ALA A 215 11.05 -3.40 -9.61
N ILE A 216 11.97 -3.10 -10.53
CA ILE A 216 13.39 -2.86 -10.19
C ILE A 216 13.54 -1.59 -9.34
N GLU A 217 12.84 -0.51 -9.68
CA GLU A 217 12.82 0.71 -8.86
C GLU A 217 12.30 0.42 -7.44
N GLN A 218 11.24 -0.38 -7.30
CA GLN A 218 10.71 -0.77 -5.98
C GLN A 218 11.69 -1.66 -5.20
N ARG A 219 12.43 -2.53 -5.88
CA ARG A 219 13.50 -3.33 -5.26
C ARG A 219 14.59 -2.43 -4.68
N GLU A 220 15.01 -1.40 -5.43
CA GLU A 220 16.05 -0.48 -4.99
C GLU A 220 15.57 0.46 -3.88
N MET A 221 14.36 1.00 -4.00
CA MET A 221 13.82 1.97 -3.04
C MET A 221 13.28 1.34 -1.76
N ARG A 222 12.61 0.18 -1.85
CA ARG A 222 11.88 -0.44 -0.72
C ARG A 222 12.43 -1.80 -0.31
N GLY A 223 13.35 -2.36 -1.09
CA GLY A 223 13.83 -3.73 -0.88
C GLY A 223 12.78 -4.79 -1.25
N ALA A 224 11.88 -4.48 -2.19
CA ALA A 224 10.94 -5.46 -2.73
C ALA A 224 11.70 -6.65 -3.35
N TRP A 225 11.19 -7.86 -3.13
CA TRP A 225 11.77 -9.08 -3.69
C TRP A 225 11.20 -9.29 -5.09
N VAL A 226 12.06 -9.47 -6.09
CA VAL A 226 11.66 -9.59 -7.49
C VAL A 226 12.27 -10.86 -8.06
N PHE A 227 11.46 -11.72 -8.69
CA PHE A 227 11.91 -12.96 -9.31
C PHE A 227 11.33 -13.13 -10.72
N PRO A 228 12.20 -13.29 -11.73
CA PRO A 228 11.82 -13.90 -13.00
C PRO A 228 11.46 -15.37 -12.77
N VAL A 229 10.32 -15.82 -13.28
CA VAL A 229 9.88 -17.23 -13.28
C VAL A 229 9.83 -17.72 -14.72
N LEU A 230 10.78 -18.55 -15.14
CA LEU A 230 10.88 -19.04 -16.51
C LEU A 230 9.79 -20.07 -16.79
N ILE A 231 8.67 -19.64 -17.37
CA ILE A 231 7.57 -20.55 -17.70
C ILE A 231 7.72 -21.16 -19.09
N ARG A 232 8.32 -20.43 -20.05
CA ARG A 232 8.54 -20.87 -21.43
C ARG A 232 9.93 -20.50 -21.94
N HIS A 233 10.39 -21.19 -22.98
CA HIS A 233 11.64 -20.85 -23.67
C HIS A 233 11.61 -19.39 -24.13
N THR A 234 12.53 -18.59 -23.58
CA THR A 234 12.61 -17.14 -23.79
C THR A 234 14.02 -16.79 -24.21
N ALA A 235 14.17 -16.23 -25.41
CA ALA A 235 15.46 -15.80 -25.90
C ALA A 235 15.84 -14.44 -25.31
N SER A 236 17.09 -14.28 -24.88
CA SER A 236 17.63 -12.99 -24.42
C SER A 236 16.89 -12.33 -23.25
N TRP A 237 16.16 -13.09 -22.42
CA TRP A 237 15.49 -12.54 -21.24
C TRP A 237 16.51 -11.94 -20.25
N GLU A 238 17.77 -12.38 -20.30
CA GLU A 238 18.89 -11.84 -19.52
C GLU A 238 19.21 -10.38 -19.86
N LYS A 239 18.71 -9.86 -21.00
CA LYS A 239 18.87 -8.45 -21.40
C LYS A 239 17.75 -7.54 -20.89
N THR A 240 16.75 -8.09 -20.22
CA THR A 240 15.65 -7.33 -19.63
C THR A 240 16.08 -6.67 -18.32
N PRO A 241 15.30 -5.71 -17.77
CA PRO A 241 15.60 -5.10 -16.47
C PRO A 241 15.79 -6.11 -15.33
N VAL A 242 15.12 -7.27 -15.40
CA VAL A 242 15.19 -8.33 -14.39
C VAL A 242 16.20 -9.44 -14.74
N GLY A 243 16.93 -9.30 -15.85
CA GLY A 243 17.82 -10.33 -16.39
C GLY A 243 19.06 -10.63 -15.53
N ALA A 244 19.46 -9.70 -14.67
CA ALA A 244 20.55 -9.89 -13.71
C ALA A 244 20.11 -10.61 -12.42
N LEU A 245 18.80 -10.80 -12.22
CA LEU A 245 18.25 -11.45 -11.03
C LEU A 245 18.32 -12.98 -11.17
N GLU A 246 18.38 -13.67 -10.03
CA GLU A 246 18.30 -15.13 -10.01
C GLU A 246 16.87 -15.57 -10.39
N PRO A 247 16.69 -16.34 -11.47
CA PRO A 247 15.37 -16.78 -11.89
C PRO A 247 14.93 -18.02 -11.10
N LEU A 248 13.62 -18.27 -11.14
CA LEU A 248 13.00 -19.53 -10.75
C LEU A 248 12.58 -20.29 -12.02
N PRO A 249 12.88 -21.59 -12.16
CA PRO A 249 13.73 -22.39 -11.28
C PRO A 249 15.22 -21.99 -11.39
N ALA A 250 16.01 -22.30 -10.34
CA ALA A 250 17.43 -21.94 -10.27
C ALA A 250 18.29 -22.58 -11.37
N ASP A 251 17.85 -23.70 -11.93
CA ASP A 251 18.53 -24.38 -13.06
C ASP A 251 18.29 -23.69 -14.42
N ARG A 252 17.51 -22.59 -14.43
CA ARG A 252 17.19 -21.75 -15.59
C ARG A 252 16.47 -22.50 -16.72
N LYS A 253 15.85 -23.64 -16.43
CA LYS A 253 15.08 -24.39 -17.42
C LYS A 253 13.60 -24.01 -17.35
N PRO A 254 12.97 -23.66 -18.48
CA PRO A 254 11.55 -23.30 -18.51
C PRO A 254 10.64 -24.41 -18.00
N ILE A 255 9.56 -24.05 -17.33
CA ILE A 255 8.65 -25.01 -16.68
C ILE A 255 7.78 -25.79 -17.67
N ARG A 256 7.34 -25.18 -18.78
CA ARG A 256 6.39 -25.78 -19.75
C ARG A 256 6.79 -27.17 -20.24
N ASP A 257 8.05 -27.34 -20.64
CA ASP A 257 8.53 -28.51 -21.38
C ASP A 257 9.20 -29.56 -20.46
N ARG A 258 8.99 -29.44 -19.14
CA ARG A 258 9.57 -30.34 -18.14
C ARG A 258 8.75 -31.60 -17.95
N ILE A 259 9.44 -32.73 -17.81
CA ILE A 259 8.82 -34.02 -17.42
C ILE A 259 8.45 -33.96 -15.92
N ASP A 260 9.28 -33.33 -15.10
CA ASP A 260 9.14 -33.13 -13.66
C ASP A 260 8.38 -31.84 -13.31
N ARG A 261 7.45 -31.39 -14.17
CA ARG A 261 6.80 -30.07 -14.06
C ARG A 261 6.13 -29.83 -12.71
N GLU A 262 5.38 -30.80 -12.21
CA GLU A 262 4.66 -30.69 -10.93
C GLU A 262 5.63 -30.54 -9.75
N GLU A 263 6.72 -31.31 -9.75
CA GLU A 263 7.77 -31.26 -8.72
C GLU A 263 8.49 -29.90 -8.71
N VAL A 264 8.73 -29.35 -9.89
CA VAL A 264 9.33 -28.03 -10.06
C VAL A 264 8.39 -26.93 -9.57
N MET A 265 7.11 -27.00 -9.93
CA MET A 265 6.09 -26.06 -9.45
C MET A 265 5.94 -26.13 -7.92
N ARG A 266 5.96 -27.34 -7.33
CA ARG A 266 5.98 -27.55 -5.87
C ARG A 266 7.20 -26.88 -5.22
N THR A 267 8.38 -27.09 -5.77
CA THR A 267 9.64 -26.50 -5.29
C THR A 267 9.62 -24.96 -5.37
N ILE A 268 9.05 -24.40 -6.45
CA ILE A 268 8.85 -22.95 -6.58
C ILE A 268 7.90 -22.42 -5.50
N ALA A 269 6.79 -23.12 -5.24
CA ALA A 269 5.84 -22.72 -4.22
C ALA A 269 6.43 -22.76 -2.81
N GLU A 270 7.24 -23.79 -2.49
CA GLU A 270 7.99 -23.87 -1.23
C GLU A 270 8.97 -22.71 -1.09
N ARG A 271 9.71 -22.41 -2.16
CA ARG A 271 10.63 -21.26 -2.15
C ARG A 271 9.90 -19.94 -1.94
N ILE A 272 8.72 -19.75 -2.54
CA ILE A 272 7.87 -18.57 -2.33
C ILE A 272 7.40 -18.51 -0.88
N GLN A 273 7.06 -19.64 -0.27
CA GLN A 273 6.67 -19.71 1.13
C GLN A 273 7.82 -19.30 2.07
N ASP A 274 9.05 -19.77 1.81
CA ASP A 274 10.24 -19.37 2.57
C ASP A 274 10.52 -17.87 2.43
N ILE A 275 10.43 -17.34 1.21
CA ILE A 275 10.59 -15.89 0.95
C ILE A 275 9.52 -15.09 1.70
N THR A 276 8.27 -15.56 1.68
CA THR A 276 7.15 -14.91 2.38
C THR A 276 7.43 -14.86 3.89
N GLN A 277 7.99 -15.93 4.47
CA GLN A 277 8.38 -15.96 5.88
C GLN A 277 9.55 -15.00 6.17
N ALA A 278 10.56 -14.93 5.30
CA ALA A 278 11.67 -14.00 5.45
C ALA A 278 11.22 -12.54 5.36
N ILE A 279 10.31 -12.22 4.43
CA ILE A 279 9.70 -10.89 4.32
C ILE A 279 8.94 -10.55 5.59
N ARG A 280 8.15 -11.48 6.14
CA ARG A 280 7.44 -11.27 7.42
C ARG A 280 8.38 -10.91 8.54
N GLN A 281 9.45 -11.68 8.71
CA GLN A 281 10.46 -11.43 9.75
C GLN A 281 11.07 -10.03 9.59
N ARG A 282 11.46 -9.67 8.36
CA ARG A 282 11.99 -8.33 8.07
C ARG A 282 10.97 -7.23 8.39
N LEU A 283 9.70 -7.45 8.04
CA LEU A 283 8.65 -6.49 8.35
C LEU A 283 8.50 -6.35 9.87
N THR A 284 8.38 -7.45 10.63
CA THR A 284 8.24 -7.42 12.10
C THR A 284 9.44 -6.80 12.81
N ASP A 285 10.66 -7.08 12.34
CA ASP A 285 11.89 -6.54 12.93
C ASP A 285 12.01 -5.02 12.71
N GLY A 286 11.50 -4.53 11.56
CA GLY A 286 11.43 -3.10 11.26
C GLY A 286 10.46 -2.30 12.14
N TRP A 287 9.54 -2.94 12.85
CA TRP A 287 8.68 -2.29 13.86
C TRP A 287 9.32 -2.23 15.25
N SER A 288 10.48 -2.86 15.43
CA SER A 288 11.13 -3.05 16.73
C SER A 288 12.29 -2.07 16.99
N GLN A 289 12.63 -1.20 16.02
CA GLN A 289 13.65 -0.15 16.11
C GLN A 289 13.04 1.22 15.93
#